data_AF-A0A2V7Q558-F1
#
_entry.id   AF-A0A2V7Q558-F1
#
_cell.length_a   1.000
_cell.length_b   1.000
_cell.length_c   1.000
_cell.angle_alpha   90.00
_cell.angle_beta   90.00
_cell.angle_gamma   90.00
#
_symmetry.space_group_name_H-M   'P 1'
#
loop_
_entity.id
_entity.type
_entity.pdbx_description
1 polymer ?
#
loop_
_entity_poly.entity_id
_entity_poly.type
_entity_poly.pdbx_seq_one_letter_code
_entity_poly.pdbx_strand_id
1 'polypeptide(L)' 'MSGTTVLLEVGGGKKVLGFTVDEVVDLVSVAGEALERRQALPGIDPTLVRAVGRRADQLFVVLDTDALLTPILSS' A
#
# COMPACT_ATOMS: atom_id res chain seq x y z
N MET A 1 -1.46 -20.10 12.36
CA MET A 1 -1.40 -19.02 11.35
C MET A 1 -0.68 -17.86 12.01
N SER A 2 0.54 -17.55 11.57
CA SER A 2 1.31 -16.42 12.10
C SER A 2 1.26 -15.34 11.02
N GLY A 3 0.31 -14.41 11.13
CA GLY A 3 0.28 -13.22 10.30
C GLY A 3 1.03 -12.07 10.99
N THR A 4 1.56 -11.14 10.22
CA THR A 4 2.13 -9.90 10.74
C THR A 4 1.06 -8.81 10.66
N THR A 5 0.96 -7.97 11.70
CA THR A 5 0.07 -6.79 11.66
C THR A 5 0.89 -5.53 11.47
N VAL A 6 0.67 -4.83 10.36
CA VAL A 6 1.23 -3.51 10.09
C VAL A 6 0.26 -2.46 10.60
N LEU A 7 0.74 -1.58 11.49
CA LEU A 7 -0.06 -0.47 12.02
C LEU A 7 0.16 0.78 11.19
N LEU A 8 -0.93 1.41 10.76
CA LEU A 8 -0.94 2.68 10.05
C LEU A 8 -1.64 3.74 10.91
N GLU A 9 -0.92 4.82 11.20
CA GLU A 9 -1.46 6.00 11.85
C GLU A 9 -2.00 6.98 10.81
N VAL A 10 -3.25 7.42 11.00
CA VAL A 10 -3.97 8.27 10.04
C VAL A 10 -4.39 9.58 10.72
N GLY A 11 -4.38 10.67 9.97
CA GLY A 11 -4.85 11.98 10.44
C GLY A 11 -3.97 12.58 11.55
N GLY A 12 -2.66 12.31 11.52
CA GLY A 12 -1.71 12.77 12.54
C GLY A 12 -1.82 12.01 13.87
N GLY A 13 -2.03 10.68 13.80
CA GLY A 13 -2.10 9.81 14.98
C GLY A 13 -3.48 9.70 15.65
N LYS A 14 -4.52 10.31 15.06
CA LYS A 14 -5.89 10.28 15.64
C LYS A 14 -6.59 8.94 15.48
N LYS A 15 -6.18 8.15 14.48
CA LYS A 15 -6.71 6.82 14.22
C LYS A 15 -5.56 5.88 13.91
N VAL A 16 -5.62 4.67 14.48
CA VAL A 16 -4.67 3.59 14.22
C VAL A 16 -5.43 2.44 13.56
N LEU A 17 -4.91 1.95 12.44
CA LEU A 17 -5.50 0.85 11.69
C LEU A 17 -4.48 -0.27 11.51
N GLY A 18 -4.95 -1.51 11.66
CA GLY A 18 -4.12 -2.70 11.48
C GLY A 18 -4.38 -3.38 10.15
N PHE A 19 -3.32 -3.62 9.37
CA PHE A 19 -3.33 -4.46 8.19
C PHE A 19 -2.70 -5.80 8.53
N THR A 20 -3.47 -6.88 8.43
CA THR A 20 -2.92 -8.23 8.53
C THR A 20 -2.30 -8.60 7.18
N VAL A 21 -1.02 -8.90 7.19
CA VAL A 21 -0.25 -9.36 6.04
C VAL A 21 0.41 -10.70 6.37
N ASP A 22 0.75 -11.47 5.35
CA ASP A 22 1.47 -12.72 5.56
C ASP A 22 2.88 -12.43 6.12
N GLU A 23 3.61 -11.51 5.48
CA GLU A 23 5.00 -11.19 5.83
C GLU A 23 5.37 -9.73 5.48
N VAL A 24 6.28 -9.14 6.25
CA VAL A 24 6.97 -7.88 5.91
C VAL A 24 8.34 -8.22 5.36
N VAL A 25 8.57 -7.93 4.08
CA VAL A 25 9.77 -8.36 3.36
C VAL A 25 10.93 -7.37 3.49
N ASP A 26 10.68 -6.07 3.31
CA ASP A 26 11.76 -5.06 3.25
C ASP A 26 11.23 -3.62 3.48
N LEU A 27 12.14 -2.68 3.76
CA LEU A 27 11.92 -1.24 3.72
C LEU A 27 12.79 -0.64 2.61
N VAL A 28 12.14 -0.08 1.58
CA VAL A 28 12.84 0.41 0.39
C VAL A 28 12.64 1.91 0.21
N SER A 29 13.74 2.63 -0.03
CA SER A 29 13.70 4.01 -0.53
C SER A 29 13.57 4.01 -2.06
N VAL A 30 12.51 4.62 -2.56
CA VAL A 30 12.21 4.69 -4.01
C VAL A 30 12.13 6.15 -4.44
N ALA A 31 12.85 6.50 -5.51
CA ALA A 31 12.74 7.82 -6.12
C ALA A 31 11.42 7.92 -6.89
N GLY A 32 10.74 9.07 -6.81
CA GLY A 32 9.39 9.23 -7.38
C GLY A 32 9.35 9.02 -8.89
N GLU A 33 10.42 9.38 -9.59
CA GLU A 33 10.59 9.19 -11.04
C GLU A 33 10.78 7.73 -11.47
N ALA A 34 11.16 6.84 -10.55
CA ALA A 34 11.26 5.40 -10.80
C ALA A 34 9.90 4.69 -10.66
N LEU A 35 8.85 5.42 -10.28
CA LEU A 35 7.50 4.91 -10.17
C LEU A 35 6.70 5.24 -11.42
N GLU A 36 6.13 4.20 -12.02
CA GLU A 36 5.19 4.35 -13.12
C GLU A 36 3.81 4.73 -12.58
N ARG A 37 3.13 5.64 -13.28
CA ARG A 37 1.75 5.99 -12.94
C ARG A 37 0.87 4.76 -13.03
N ARG A 38 -0.17 4.76 -12.21
CA ARG A 38 -1.22 3.73 -12.11
C ARG A 38 -1.46 2.98 -13.43
N GLN A 39 -1.21 1.68 -13.40
CA GLN A 39 -1.55 0.72 -14.45
C GLN A 39 -2.54 -0.31 -13.89
N ALA A 40 -3.38 -0.86 -14.75
CA ALA A 40 -4.25 -1.98 -14.39
C ALA A 40 -3.39 -3.23 -14.17
N LEU A 41 -3.40 -3.76 -12.95
CA LEU A 41 -2.72 -5.00 -12.59
C LEU A 41 -3.74 -6.13 -12.43
N PRO A 42 -3.51 -7.32 -13.01
CA PRO A 42 -4.44 -8.44 -12.88
C PRO A 42 -4.73 -8.78 -11.42
N GLY A 43 -6.00 -8.84 -11.04
CA GLY A 43 -6.43 -9.20 -9.69
C GLY A 43 -6.30 -8.08 -8.65
N ILE A 44 -5.87 -6.87 -9.04
CA ILE A 44 -5.79 -5.70 -8.15
C ILE A 44 -6.81 -4.66 -8.62
N ASP A 45 -7.65 -4.20 -7.70
CA ASP A 45 -8.51 -3.06 -7.98
C ASP A 45 -7.61 -1.84 -8.27
N PRO A 46 -7.65 -1.29 -9.50
CA PRO A 46 -6.79 -0.19 -9.84
C PRO A 46 -7.01 1.01 -8.91
N THR A 47 -8.22 1.20 -8.34
CA THR A 47 -8.57 2.31 -7.44
C THR A 47 -7.69 2.40 -6.20
N LEU A 48 -7.12 1.28 -5.78
CA LEU A 48 -6.23 1.16 -4.63
C LEU A 48 -4.75 1.35 -5.00
N VAL A 49 -4.44 1.53 -6.28
CA VAL A 49 -3.06 1.68 -6.79
C VAL A 49 -2.74 3.16 -7.00
N ARG A 50 -1.79 3.67 -6.22
CA ARG A 50 -1.21 5.00 -6.42
C ARG A 50 -0.16 4.97 -7.53
N ALA A 51 0.73 3.99 -7.50
CA ALA A 51 1.80 3.82 -8.47
C ALA A 51 2.30 2.37 -8.52
N VAL A 52 3.04 2.04 -9.57
CA VAL A 52 3.69 0.73 -9.74
C VAL A 52 5.19 0.98 -9.85
N GLY A 53 5.97 0.22 -9.08
CA GLY A 53 7.43 0.26 -9.14
C GLY A 53 8.00 -1.10 -9.50
N ARG A 54 9.27 -1.09 -9.89
CA ARG A 54 10.02 -2.32 -10.19
C ARG A 54 11.33 -2.33 -9.43
N ARG A 55 11.65 -3.45 -8.79
CA ARG A 55 12.91 -3.67 -8.08
C ARG A 55 13.35 -5.11 -8.27
N ALA A 56 14.62 -5.32 -8.67
CA ALA A 56 15.18 -6.65 -8.88
C ALA A 56 14.25 -7.57 -9.70
N ASP A 57 13.73 -7.04 -10.80
CA ASP A 57 12.73 -7.65 -11.71
C ASP A 57 11.35 -7.97 -11.12
N GLN A 58 11.12 -7.69 -9.83
CA GLN A 58 9.81 -7.82 -9.20
C GLN A 58 9.04 -6.51 -9.27
N LEU A 59 7.74 -6.63 -9.59
CA LEU A 59 6.81 -5.51 -9.51
C LEU A 59 6.32 -5.37 -8.07
N PHE A 60 6.19 -4.14 -7.61
CA PHE A 60 5.50 -3.82 -6.37
C PHE A 60 4.51 -2.69 -6.59
N VAL A 61 3.50 -2.65 -5.73
CA VAL A 61 2.43 -1.66 -5.78
C VAL A 61 2.60 -0.70 -4.63
N VAL A 62 2.56 0.60 -4.93
CA VAL A 62 2.34 1.62 -3.93
C VAL A 62 0.84 1.77 -3.76
N LEU A 63 0.32 1.37 -2.60
CA LEU A 63 -1.09 1.51 -2.29
C LEU A 63 -1.47 2.98 -2.11
N ASP A 64 -2.63 3.35 -2.61
CA ASP A 64 -3.30 4.59 -2.26
C ASP A 64 -3.97 4.41 -0.90
N THR A 65 -3.28 4.85 0.16
CA THR A 65 -3.80 4.73 1.52
C THR A 65 -5.08 5.53 1.71
N ASP A 66 -5.27 6.67 1.05
CA ASP A 66 -6.49 7.45 1.21
C ASP A 66 -7.69 6.70 0.60
N ALA A 67 -7.52 6.14 -0.60
CA ALA A 67 -8.55 5.33 -1.24
C ALA A 67 -8.88 4.06 -0.44
N LEU A 68 -7.86 3.41 0.13
CA LEU A 68 -8.02 2.22 0.98
C LEU A 68 -8.79 2.52 2.28
N LEU A 69 -8.59 3.72 2.84
CA LEU A 69 -9.12 4.07 4.14
C LEU A 69 -10.47 4.78 4.09
N THR A 70 -10.77 5.49 3.01
CA THR A 70 -12.03 6.25 2.86
C THR A 70 -13.29 5.42 3.22
N PRO A 71 -13.47 4.17 2.74
CA PRO A 71 -14.66 3.37 3.05
C PRO A 71 -14.81 3.01 4.54
N ILE A 72 -13.70 2.98 5.28
CA ILE A 72 -13.65 2.60 6.69
C ILE A 72 -13.77 3.84 7.58
N LEU A 73 -13.32 5.00 7.09
CA LEU A 73 -13.27 6.24 7.83
C LEU A 73 -14.50 7.13 7.66
N SER A 74 -15.33 6.89 6.65
CA SER A 74 -16.51 7.69 6.31
C SER A 74 -17.75 7.41 7.19
N SER A 75 -17.56 7.08 8.47
CA SER A 75 -18.65 7.06 9.46
C SER A 75 -18.80 8.42 10.13
#